data_AF-A0A950L9N2-F1
#
_entry.id   AF-A0A950L9N2-F1
#
_cell.length_a   1.000
_cell.length_b   1.000
_cell.length_c   1.000
_cell.angle_alpha   90.00
_cell.angle_beta   90.00
_cell.angle_gamma   90.00
#
_symmetry.space_group_name_H-M   'P 1'
#
loop_
_entity.id
_entity.type
_entity.pdbx_description
1 polymer ?
#
loop_
_entity_poly.entity_id
_entity_poly.type
_entity_poly.pdbx_seq_one_letter_code
_entity_poly.pdbx_strand_id
1 'polypeptide(L)'
;AFPISEHEWIAEGTGGYSKAGIPADKVERMIVGLPVSFEDSRQQLVYEVATALINSRYVPKGLYDRAVQEVGNNGITDLAIIMGYFTMVAFTLMFHDVPSFAEGLKR
;
A
#
# COMPACT_ATOMS: atom_id res chain seq x y z
N ALA A 1 -14.65 -13.55 -0.52
CA ALA A 1 -13.26 -13.10 -0.68
C ALA A 1 -12.90 -12.32 0.57
N PHE A 2 -11.67 -12.42 1.05
CA PHE A 2 -11.24 -11.70 2.26
C PHE A 2 -11.35 -10.17 2.05
N PRO A 3 -11.52 -9.37 3.12
CA PRO A 3 -11.70 -7.91 3.05
C PRO A 3 -10.55 -7.16 2.35
N ILE A 4 -9.40 -7.80 2.15
CA ILE A 4 -8.25 -7.25 1.42
C ILE A 4 -8.56 -6.84 -0.03
N SER A 5 -9.55 -7.47 -0.69
CA SER A 5 -9.94 -7.09 -2.06
C SER A 5 -10.75 -5.78 -2.13
N GLU A 6 -11.26 -5.26 -1.00
CA GLU A 6 -12.01 -3.99 -1.00
C GLU A 6 -11.10 -2.79 -1.23
N HIS A 7 -9.85 -2.83 -0.76
CA HIS A 7 -8.88 -1.76 -1.02
C HIS A 7 -8.55 -1.68 -2.51
N GLU A 8 -8.41 -2.82 -3.18
CA GLU A 8 -8.25 -2.90 -4.64
C GLU A 8 -9.48 -2.37 -5.36
N TRP A 9 -10.69 -2.78 -4.96
CA TRP A 9 -11.93 -2.32 -5.58
C TRP A 9 -12.23 -0.84 -5.33
N ILE A 10 -11.90 -0.30 -4.15
CA ILE A 10 -12.00 1.14 -3.90
C ILE A 10 -10.96 1.85 -4.77
N ALA A 11 -9.74 1.35 -4.86
CA ALA A 11 -8.71 1.93 -5.72
C ALA A 11 -9.04 1.80 -7.22
N GLU A 12 -9.73 0.74 -7.66
CA GLU A 12 -10.18 0.52 -9.04
C GLU A 12 -11.45 1.32 -9.36
N GLY A 13 -12.47 1.17 -8.51
CA GLY A 13 -13.80 1.79 -8.64
C GLY A 13 -13.79 3.31 -8.46
N THR A 14 -12.82 3.87 -7.72
CA THR A 14 -12.56 5.33 -7.71
C THR A 14 -11.55 5.77 -8.78
N GLY A 15 -10.97 4.82 -9.50
CA GLY A 15 -9.90 5.03 -10.48
C GLY A 15 -8.58 5.48 -9.86
N GLY A 16 -8.36 5.29 -8.56
CA GLY A 16 -7.20 5.74 -7.81
C GLY A 16 -5.84 5.32 -8.40
N TYR A 17 -5.61 4.04 -8.69
CA TYR A 17 -4.32 3.61 -9.26
C TYR A 17 -4.17 4.00 -10.74
N SER A 18 -5.25 3.93 -11.53
CA SER A 18 -5.26 4.39 -12.92
C SER A 18 -4.99 5.90 -13.02
N LYS A 19 -5.57 6.71 -12.12
CA LYS A 19 -5.30 8.15 -11.99
C LYS A 19 -3.88 8.43 -11.47
N ALA A 20 -3.34 7.55 -10.64
CA ALA A 20 -1.95 7.60 -10.19
C ALA A 20 -0.95 7.08 -11.24
N GLY A 21 -1.42 6.61 -12.39
CA GLY A 21 -0.58 6.10 -13.48
C GLY A 21 0.07 4.75 -13.17
N ILE A 22 -0.48 3.96 -12.25
CA ILE A 22 0.01 2.62 -11.93
C ILE A 22 -0.66 1.58 -12.83
N PRO A 23 0.11 0.84 -13.66
CA PRO A 23 -0.42 -0.22 -14.50
C PRO A 23 -1.07 -1.37 -13.71
N ALA A 24 -2.16 -1.92 -14.24
CA ALA A 24 -2.93 -2.98 -13.58
C ALA A 24 -2.10 -4.27 -13.33
N ASP A 25 -1.19 -4.62 -14.25
CA ASP A 25 -0.31 -5.79 -14.11
C ASP A 25 0.64 -5.66 -12.91
N LYS A 26 1.05 -4.43 -12.58
CA LYS A 26 1.87 -4.17 -11.39
C LYS A 26 1.06 -4.33 -10.12
N VAL A 27 -0.20 -3.86 -10.11
CA VAL A 27 -1.11 -4.07 -8.99
C VAL A 27 -1.32 -5.56 -8.77
N GLU A 28 -1.66 -6.31 -9.80
CA GLU A 28 -1.85 -7.77 -9.73
C GLU A 28 -0.63 -8.48 -9.14
N ARG A 29 0.58 -8.13 -9.59
CA ARG A 29 1.83 -8.65 -9.02
C ARG A 29 1.98 -8.35 -7.53
N MET A 30 1.66 -7.14 -7.08
CA MET A 30 1.73 -6.79 -5.65
C MET A 30 0.78 -7.64 -4.82
N ILE A 31 -0.43 -7.89 -5.32
CA ILE A 31 -1.48 -8.67 -4.65
C ILE A 31 -1.02 -10.11 -4.42
N VAL A 32 -0.40 -10.72 -5.42
CA VAL A 32 0.12 -12.09 -5.32
C VAL A 32 1.49 -12.18 -4.63
N GLY A 33 1.99 -11.07 -4.07
CA GLY A 33 3.28 -11.02 -3.37
C GLY A 33 4.50 -11.16 -4.28
N LEU A 34 4.35 -10.89 -5.58
CA LEU A 34 5.46 -10.88 -6.53
C LEU A 34 6.17 -9.52 -6.55
N PRO A 35 7.48 -9.51 -6.83
CA PRO A 35 8.24 -8.27 -6.93
C PRO A 35 7.79 -7.42 -8.12
N VAL A 36 7.76 -6.11 -7.89
CA VAL A 36 7.38 -5.09 -8.88
C VAL A 36 8.52 -4.09 -9.07
N SER A 37 8.71 -3.65 -10.30
CA SER A 37 9.63 -2.58 -10.66
C SER A 37 8.88 -1.41 -11.30
N PHE A 38 9.23 -0.19 -10.92
CA PHE A 38 8.73 1.06 -11.48
C PHE A 38 9.85 1.78 -12.22
N GLU A 39 9.51 2.42 -13.34
CA GLU A 39 10.46 3.25 -14.09
C GLU A 39 10.71 4.60 -13.39
N ASP A 40 9.66 5.14 -12.76
CA ASP A 40 9.76 6.31 -11.90
C ASP A 40 10.51 5.93 -10.62
N SER A 41 11.64 6.60 -10.38
CA SER A 41 12.52 6.35 -9.25
C SER A 41 11.84 6.60 -7.90
N ARG A 42 10.92 7.56 -7.83
CA ARG A 42 10.17 7.88 -6.61
C ARG A 42 9.12 6.81 -6.33
N GLN A 43 8.41 6.32 -7.35
CA GLN A 43 7.49 5.18 -7.20
C GLN A 43 8.24 3.92 -6.75
N GLN A 44 9.39 3.64 -7.38
CA GLN A 44 10.23 2.50 -7.02
C GLN A 44 10.70 2.59 -5.56
N LEU A 45 11.17 3.76 -5.14
CA LEU A 45 11.62 4.01 -3.77
C LEU A 45 10.49 3.81 -2.75
N VAL A 46 9.29 4.35 -3.02
CA VAL A 46 8.13 4.17 -2.13
C VAL A 46 7.76 2.70 -2.01
N TYR A 47 7.77 1.96 -3.12
CA TYR A 47 7.52 0.52 -3.12
C TYR A 47 8.57 -0.25 -2.30
N GLU A 48 9.86 0.05 -2.46
CA GLU A 48 10.94 -0.59 -1.70
C GLU A 48 10.82 -0.34 -0.19
N VAL A 49 10.56 0.92 0.21
CA VAL A 49 10.37 1.29 1.62
C VAL A 49 9.14 0.62 2.21
N ALA A 50 8.00 0.65 1.50
CA ALA A 50 6.78 0.01 1.94
C ALA A 50 6.95 -1.50 2.11
N THR A 51 7.63 -2.15 1.15
CA THR A 51 7.94 -3.58 1.19
C THR A 51 8.84 -3.93 2.38
N ALA A 52 9.86 -3.11 2.67
CA ALA A 52 10.72 -3.30 3.83
C ALA A 52 9.93 -3.17 5.15
N LEU A 53 9.10 -2.14 5.27
CA LEU A 53 8.30 -1.93 6.48
C LEU A 53 7.29 -3.06 6.71
N ILE A 54 6.58 -3.51 5.68
CA ILE A 54 5.53 -4.54 5.81
C ILE A 54 6.08 -5.96 5.98
N ASN A 55 7.28 -6.27 5.48
CA ASN A 55 7.84 -7.62 5.56
C ASN A 55 8.87 -7.80 6.68
N SER A 56 9.91 -6.96 6.73
CA SER A 56 11.02 -7.13 7.68
C SER A 56 10.90 -6.25 8.92
N ARG A 57 10.01 -5.24 8.91
CA ARG A 57 9.94 -4.17 9.94
C ARG A 57 11.26 -3.42 10.11
N TYR A 58 12.19 -3.58 9.18
CA TYR A 58 13.53 -3.02 9.22
C TYR A 58 13.90 -2.43 7.86
N VAL A 59 14.30 -1.17 7.84
CA VAL A 59 14.74 -0.45 6.64
C VAL A 59 16.27 -0.37 6.65
N PRO A 60 16.96 -0.98 5.67
CA PRO A 60 18.42 -0.87 5.57
C PRO A 60 18.87 0.58 5.44
N LYS A 61 20.00 0.94 6.07
CA LYS A 61 20.49 2.32 6.10
C LYS A 61 20.59 2.97 4.71
N GLY A 62 21.09 2.25 3.71
CA GLY A 62 21.20 2.78 2.34
C GLY A 62 19.85 3.12 1.69
N LEU A 63 18.80 2.35 2.02
CA LEU A 63 17.43 2.64 1.57
C LEU A 63 16.85 3.83 2.34
N TYR A 64 17.11 3.92 3.64
CA TYR A 64 16.71 5.06 4.47
C TYR A 64 17.35 6.37 3.97
N ASP A 65 18.67 6.40 3.76
CA ASP A 65 19.39 7.60 3.32
C ASP A 65 18.83 8.10 1.97
N ARG A 66 18.63 7.18 1.01
CA ARG A 66 17.97 7.48 -0.27
C ARG A 66 16.55 8.01 -0.09
N ALA A 67 15.77 7.40 0.80
CA ALA A 67 14.40 7.83 1.03
C ALA A 67 14.36 9.26 1.59
N VAL A 68 15.22 9.57 2.55
CA VAL A 68 15.29 10.92 3.14
C VAL A 68 15.73 11.94 2.09
N GLN A 69 16.65 11.58 1.20
CA GLN A 69 17.11 12.44 0.13
C GLN A 69 16.00 12.77 -0.89
N GLU A 70 15.23 11.78 -1.32
CA GLU A 70 14.26 11.94 -2.41
C GLU A 70 12.89 12.46 -1.95
N VAL A 71 12.38 11.99 -0.80
CA VAL A 71 11.03 12.34 -0.30
C VAL A 71 11.01 13.09 1.02
N GLY A 72 12.17 13.23 1.68
CA GLY A 72 12.30 13.93 2.95
C GLY A 72 11.71 13.17 4.15
N ASN A 73 12.06 13.63 5.35
CA ASN A 73 11.56 13.04 6.60
C ASN A 73 10.03 13.09 6.70
N ASN A 74 9.42 14.19 6.25
CA ASN A 74 7.96 14.34 6.25
C ASN A 74 7.30 13.32 5.32
N GLY A 75 7.82 13.14 4.10
CA GLY A 75 7.27 12.16 3.15
C GLY A 75 7.38 10.71 3.64
N ILE A 76 8.49 10.35 4.29
CA ILE A 76 8.63 9.03 4.93
C ILE A 76 7.64 8.87 6.10
N THR A 77 7.44 9.93 6.89
CA THR A 77 6.51 9.92 8.01
C THR A 77 5.08 9.73 7.53
N ASP A 78 4.67 10.47 6.49
CA ASP A 78 3.36 10.32 5.86
C ASP A 78 3.15 8.89 5.33
N LEU A 79 4.17 8.33 4.67
CA LEU A 79 4.14 6.95 4.18
C LEU A 79 3.92 5.95 5.33
N ALA A 80 4.70 6.05 6.40
CA ALA A 80 4.60 5.16 7.55
C ALA A 80 3.23 5.26 8.26
N ILE A 81 2.70 6.49 8.40
CA ILE A 81 1.38 6.73 9.00
C ILE A 81 0.28 6.11 8.15
N ILE A 82 0.28 6.34 6.83
CA ILE A 82 -0.72 5.79 5.91
C ILE A 82 -0.69 4.25 5.94
N MET A 83 0.50 3.65 5.89
CA MET A 83 0.65 2.20 5.99
C MET A 83 0.11 1.65 7.30
N GLY A 84 0.45 2.28 8.42
CA GLY A 84 -0.03 1.87 9.75
C GLY A 84 -1.55 1.97 9.87
N TYR A 85 -2.13 3.08 9.39
CA TYR A 85 -3.58 3.30 9.38
C TYR A 85 -4.31 2.22 8.60
N PHE A 86 -3.88 1.92 7.37
CA PHE A 86 -4.53 0.88 6.56
C PHE A 86 -4.30 -0.53 7.12
N THR A 87 -3.15 -0.80 7.74
CA THR A 87 -2.90 -2.07 8.45
C THR A 87 -3.89 -2.25 9.61
N MET A 88 -4.12 -1.21 10.40
CA MET A 88 -5.10 -1.22 11.50
C MET A 88 -6.53 -1.48 10.99
N VAL A 89 -6.93 -0.81 9.90
CA VAL A 89 -8.24 -1.03 9.27
C VAL A 89 -8.37 -2.48 8.82
N ALA A 90 -7.37 -3.02 8.09
CA ALA A 90 -7.38 -4.40 7.62
C ALA A 90 -7.47 -5.42 8.77
N PHE A 91 -6.78 -5.19 9.89
CA PHE A 91 -6.90 -6.03 11.09
C PHE A 91 -8.31 -6.02 11.67
N THR A 92 -8.93 -4.84 11.73
CA THR A 92 -10.30 -4.71 12.24
C THR A 92 -11.29 -5.48 11.36
N LEU A 93 -11.21 -5.31 10.04
CA LEU A 93 -12.07 -5.99 9.08
C LEU A 93 -11.89 -7.50 9.12
N MET A 94 -10.63 -7.97 9.16
CA MET A 94 -10.30 -9.39 9.22
C MET A 94 -10.76 -10.04 10.52
N PHE A 95 -10.60 -9.36 11.66
CA PHE A 95 -11.05 -9.87 12.96
C PHE A 95 -12.57 -10.11 12.99
N HIS A 96 -13.33 -9.26 12.32
CA HIS A 96 -14.79 -9.35 12.25
C HIS A 96 -15.31 -10.14 11.04
N ASP A 97 -14.43 -10.74 10.24
CA ASP A 97 -14.77 -11.45 8.99
C ASP A 97 -15.72 -10.64 8.09
N VAL A 98 -15.44 -9.35 7.94
CA VAL A 98 -16.27 -8.45 7.13
C VAL A 98 -16.16 -8.90 5.67
N PRO A 99 -17.29 -9.28 5.02
CA PRO A 99 -17.27 -9.69 3.62
C PRO A 99 -16.97 -8.49 2.72
N SER A 100 -16.27 -8.73 1.60
CA SER A 100 -16.10 -7.70 0.57
C SER A 100 -17.45 -7.18 0.09
N PHE A 101 -17.54 -5.88 -0.18
CA PHE A 101 -18.75 -5.15 -0.58
C PHE A 101 -19.84 -5.11 0.50
N ALA A 102 -19.46 -5.17 1.77
CA ALA A 102 -20.42 -5.00 2.85
C ALA A 102 -21.05 -3.60 2.78
N GLU A 103 -22.35 -3.54 2.47
CA GLU A 103 -23.11 -2.30 2.64
C GLU A 103 -23.25 -2.01 4.14
N GLY A 104 -22.83 -0.81 4.55
CA GLY A 104 -22.88 -0.39 5.95
C GLY A 104 -24.27 -0.59 6.55
N LEU A 105 -24.32 -0.97 7.84
CA LEU A 105 -25.58 -1.15 8.57
C LEU A 105 -26.47 0.08 8.39
N LYS A 106 -27.71 -0.14 7.91
CA LYS A 106 -28.73 0.91 7.91
C LYS A 106 -28.94 1.35 9.36
N ARG A 107 -28.58 2.59 9.64
CA ARG A 107 -28.86 3.25 10.92
C ARG A 107 -30.35 3.54 11.06
#